data_AF-A0A0D1EEM4-F1
#
_entry.id   AF-A0A0D1EEM4-F1
#
_cell.length_a   1.000
_cell.length_b   1.000
_cell.length_c   1.000
_cell.angle_alpha   90.00
_cell.angle_beta   90.00
_cell.angle_gamma   90.00
#
_symmetry.space_group_name_H-M   'P 1'
#
loop_
_entity.id
_entity.type
_entity.pdbx_description
1 polymer ?
#
loop_
_entity_poly.entity_id
_entity_poly.type
_entity_poly.pdbx_seq_one_letter_code
_entity_poly.pdbx_strand_id
1 'polypeptide(L)'
;MAKETQPKTGKAAERPDMGHALAVAFAPWSMGTRMASTWLEGAARMNAEWARFVADRLETDAEAHHQIAICGSPIEAQSLYAQFLQRSVQDYMTETSRLSQMALRLVPDAKAKA
;
A
#
# COMPACT_ATOMS: atom_id res chain seq x y z
N MET A 1 31.16 58.43 43.82
CA MET A 1 30.03 58.08 42.92
C MET A 1 30.62 57.61 41.59
N ALA A 2 31.13 56.37 41.52
CA ALA A 2 31.58 55.75 40.28
C ALA A 2 30.70 54.53 40.03
N LYS A 3 29.91 54.58 38.96
CA LYS A 3 28.95 53.54 38.60
C LYS A 3 29.72 52.50 37.78
N GLU A 4 30.13 51.40 38.41
CA GLU A 4 30.67 50.23 37.73
C GLU A 4 29.63 49.70 36.72
N THR A 5 30.06 49.57 35.48
CA THR A 5 29.25 48.98 34.41
C THR A 5 29.53 47.49 34.39
N GLN A 6 28.60 46.68 34.91
CA GLN A 6 28.70 45.23 34.80
C GLN A 6 28.60 44.78 33.33
N PRO A 7 29.41 43.80 32.89
CA PRO A 7 29.25 43.21 31.57
C PRO A 7 28.01 42.32 31.57
N LYS A 8 27.09 42.56 30.62
CA LYS A 8 25.94 41.70 30.37
C LYS A 8 26.45 40.33 29.93
N THR A 9 26.32 39.33 30.80
CA THR A 9 26.50 37.92 30.47
C THR A 9 25.56 37.55 29.33
N GLY A 10 26.14 37.27 28.16
CA GLY A 10 25.41 36.74 27.01
C GLY A 10 24.74 35.42 27.40
N LYS A 11 23.48 35.27 26.98
CA LYS A 11 22.72 34.04 27.08
C LYS A 11 23.56 32.92 26.45
N ALA A 12 24.05 31.97 27.25
CA ALA A 12 24.75 30.82 26.74
C ALA A 12 23.83 30.10 25.76
N ALA A 13 24.21 30.07 24.48
CA ALA A 13 23.56 29.21 23.52
C ALA A 13 23.74 27.77 24.02
N GLU A 14 22.62 27.13 24.37
CA GLU A 14 22.57 25.72 24.72
C GLU A 14 23.23 24.94 23.56
N ARG A 15 24.43 24.40 23.79
CA ARG A 15 25.09 23.55 22.79
C ARG A 15 24.20 22.33 22.62
N PRO A 16 23.76 21.98 21.41
CA PRO A 16 22.92 20.80 21.22
C PRO A 16 23.67 19.59 21.79
N ASP A 17 23.00 18.86 22.68
CA ASP A 17 23.47 17.56 23.15
C ASP A 17 23.84 16.70 21.94
N MET A 18 25.02 16.07 21.96
CA MET A 18 25.50 15.24 20.85
C MET A 18 24.49 14.14 20.49
N GLY A 19 23.72 13.63 21.46
CA GLY A 19 22.64 12.68 21.20
C GLY A 19 21.57 13.24 20.25
N HIS A 20 21.15 14.47 20.47
CA HIS A 20 20.19 15.16 19.60
C HIS A 20 20.78 15.49 18.22
N ALA A 21 22.04 15.92 18.16
CA ALA A 21 22.71 16.22 16.88
C ALA A 21 22.84 14.98 15.99
N LEU A 22 23.18 13.83 16.58
CA LEU A 22 23.25 12.55 15.87
C LEU A 22 21.85 12.08 15.42
N ALA A 23 20.84 12.19 16.29
CA ALA A 23 19.47 11.81 15.93
C ALA A 23 18.93 12.61 14.71
N VAL A 24 19.19 13.92 14.65
CA VAL A 24 18.80 14.77 13.52
C VAL A 24 19.58 14.38 12.25
N ALA A 25 20.89 14.13 12.36
CA ALA A 25 21.72 13.74 11.22
C ALA A 25 21.28 12.41 10.57
N PHE A 26 20.84 11.45 11.38
CA PHE A 26 20.41 10.13 10.90
C PHE A 26 18.89 10.03 10.60
N ALA A 27 18.09 11.04 10.97
CA ALA A 27 16.64 11.03 10.75
C ALA A 27 16.25 10.77 9.28
N PRO A 28 16.84 11.44 8.27
CA PRO A 28 16.47 11.21 6.86
C PRO A 28 16.74 9.76 6.41
N TRP A 29 17.84 9.16 6.86
CA TRP A 29 18.18 7.78 6.54
C TRP A 29 17.21 6.78 7.18
N SER A 30 16.89 6.97 8.46
CA SER A 30 15.94 6.11 9.18
C SER A 30 14.49 6.22 8.63
N MET A 31 14.07 7.42 8.23
CA MET A 31 12.78 7.66 7.60
C MET A 31 12.73 7.03 6.20
N GLY A 32 13.77 7.25 5.38
CA GLY A 32 13.86 6.70 4.03
C GLY A 32 13.84 5.16 4.01
N THR A 33 14.58 4.52 4.91
CA THR A 33 14.59 3.05 5.03
C THR A 33 13.24 2.48 5.46
N ARG A 34 12.53 3.12 6.40
CA ARG A 34 11.17 2.73 6.81
C ARG A 34 10.13 2.90 5.70
N MET A 35 10.21 3.99 4.94
CA MET A 35 9.34 4.20 3.78
C MET A 35 9.60 3.13 2.71
N ALA A 36 10.87 2.85 2.41
CA ALA A 36 11.24 1.81 1.45
C ALA A 36 10.78 0.41 1.89
N SER A 37 10.92 0.05 3.17
CA SER A 37 10.45 -1.23 3.68
C SER A 37 8.92 -1.36 3.62
N THR A 38 8.20 -0.31 4.04
CA THR A 38 6.72 -0.28 4.01
C THR A 38 6.19 -0.41 2.58
N TRP A 39 6.82 0.30 1.65
CA TRP A 39 6.49 0.22 0.23
C TRP A 39 6.75 -1.18 -0.33
N LEU A 40 7.92 -1.77 -0.05
CA LEU A 40 8.29 -3.11 -0.52
C LEU A 40 7.34 -4.18 0.05
N GLU A 41 7.00 -4.10 1.33
CA GLU A 41 6.06 -5.01 1.98
C GLU A 41 4.67 -4.93 1.35
N GLY A 42 4.13 -3.73 1.13
CA GLY A 42 2.81 -3.63 0.51
C GLY A 42 2.82 -3.96 -0.98
N ALA A 43 3.90 -3.68 -1.72
CA ALA A 43 4.07 -4.14 -3.09
C ALA A 43 4.07 -5.68 -3.16
N ALA A 44 4.77 -6.34 -2.24
CA ALA A 44 4.76 -7.81 -2.14
C ALA A 44 3.36 -8.35 -1.82
N ARG A 45 2.62 -7.70 -0.90
CA ARG A 45 1.23 -8.08 -0.59
C ARG A 45 0.29 -7.90 -1.80
N MET A 46 0.41 -6.79 -2.52
CA MET A 46 -0.38 -6.56 -3.74
C MET A 46 -0.07 -7.61 -4.82
N ASN A 47 1.20 -7.95 -5.00
CA ASN A 47 1.59 -8.98 -5.97
C ASN A 47 1.07 -10.37 -5.58
N ALA A 48 1.09 -10.70 -4.29
CA ALA A 48 0.51 -11.95 -3.78
C ALA A 48 -1.01 -12.00 -4.01
N GLU A 49 -1.71 -10.89 -3.79
CA GLU A 49 -3.14 -10.78 -4.05
C GLU A 49 -3.47 -10.92 -5.53
N TRP A 50 -2.70 -10.27 -6.40
CA TRP A 50 -2.83 -10.42 -7.85
C TRP A 50 -2.63 -11.88 -8.29
N ALA A 51 -1.59 -12.54 -7.78
CA ALA A 51 -1.32 -13.94 -8.10
C ALA A 51 -2.45 -14.86 -7.62
N ARG A 52 -3.01 -14.62 -6.42
CA ARG A 52 -4.19 -15.34 -5.91
C ARG A 52 -5.37 -15.17 -6.86
N PHE A 53 -5.70 -13.93 -7.24
CA PHE A 53 -6.82 -13.65 -8.13
C PHE A 53 -6.69 -14.35 -9.49
N VAL A 54 -5.50 -14.32 -10.08
CA VAL A 54 -5.25 -15.01 -11.36
C VAL A 54 -5.42 -16.53 -11.21
N ALA A 55 -4.92 -17.12 -10.14
CA ALA A 55 -5.07 -18.55 -9.88
C ALA A 55 -6.56 -18.95 -9.74
N ASP A 56 -7.32 -18.24 -8.92
CA ASP A 56 -8.75 -18.48 -8.71
C ASP A 56 -9.55 -18.33 -10.01
N ARG A 57 -9.17 -17.36 -10.85
CA ARG A 57 -9.82 -17.12 -12.15
C ARG A 57 -9.53 -18.24 -13.14
N LEU A 58 -8.30 -18.73 -13.21
CA LEU A 58 -7.96 -19.85 -14.09
C LEU A 58 -8.76 -21.12 -13.75
N GLU A 59 -8.93 -21.42 -12.47
CA GLU A 59 -9.76 -22.54 -12.02
C GLU A 59 -11.23 -22.34 -12.40
N THR A 60 -11.78 -21.16 -12.11
CA THR A 60 -13.17 -20.82 -12.44
C THR A 60 -13.45 -20.85 -13.94
N ASP A 61 -12.49 -20.41 -14.76
CA ASP A 61 -12.61 -20.39 -16.22
C ASP A 61 -12.57 -21.80 -16.79
N ALA A 62 -11.66 -22.63 -16.29
CA ALA A 62 -11.59 -24.03 -16.68
C ALA A 62 -12.89 -24.77 -16.34
N GLU A 63 -13.45 -24.53 -15.16
CA GLU A 63 -14.73 -25.13 -14.76
C GLU A 63 -15.89 -24.65 -15.66
N ALA A 64 -15.99 -23.36 -15.94
CA ALA A 64 -17.03 -22.82 -16.83
C ALA A 64 -16.94 -23.41 -18.25
N HIS A 65 -15.73 -23.50 -18.81
CA HIS A 65 -15.52 -24.11 -20.12
C HIS A 65 -15.83 -25.61 -20.11
N HIS A 66 -15.48 -26.32 -19.04
CA HIS A 66 -15.83 -27.72 -18.88
C HIS A 66 -17.35 -27.92 -18.88
N GLN A 67 -18.09 -27.12 -18.10
CA GLN A 67 -19.55 -27.18 -18.05
C GLN A 67 -20.19 -26.88 -19.41
N ILE A 68 -19.69 -25.88 -20.13
CA ILE A 68 -20.16 -25.56 -21.49
C ILE A 68 -19.88 -26.72 -22.46
N ALA A 69 -18.73 -27.38 -22.34
CA ALA A 69 -18.34 -28.47 -23.24
C ALA A 69 -19.19 -29.74 -23.07
N ILE A 70 -19.74 -29.98 -21.87
CA ILE A 70 -20.53 -31.18 -21.56
C ILE A 70 -22.05 -30.95 -21.55
N CYS A 71 -22.51 -29.71 -21.77
CA CYS A 71 -23.93 -29.38 -21.69
C CYS A 71 -24.75 -30.09 -22.79
N GLY A 72 -26.03 -30.33 -22.52
CA GLY A 72 -26.91 -31.13 -23.38
C GLY A 72 -27.55 -30.35 -24.52
N SER A 73 -27.45 -29.02 -24.52
CA SER A 73 -28.08 -28.18 -25.55
C SER A 73 -27.42 -26.81 -25.74
N PRO A 74 -27.58 -26.20 -26.92
CA PRO A 74 -27.11 -24.82 -27.17
C PRO A 74 -27.76 -23.76 -26.25
N ILE A 75 -29.01 -24.00 -25.81
CA ILE A 75 -29.71 -23.09 -24.89
C ILE A 75 -29.05 -23.13 -23.51
N GLU A 76 -28.71 -24.32 -23.03
CA GLU A 76 -27.97 -24.51 -21.78
C GLU A 76 -26.57 -23.88 -21.86
N ALA A 77 -25.86 -24.09 -22.97
CA ALA A 77 -24.57 -23.43 -23.23
C ALA A 77 -24.68 -21.90 -23.11
N GLN A 78 -25.73 -21.31 -23.68
CA GLN A 78 -25.95 -19.86 -23.62
C GLN A 78 -26.22 -19.38 -22.19
N SER A 79 -27.02 -20.11 -21.41
CA SER A 79 -27.25 -19.80 -20.00
C SER A 79 -25.98 -19.92 -19.16
N LEU A 80 -25.15 -20.94 -19.39
CA LEU A 80 -23.85 -21.11 -18.72
C LEU A 80 -22.89 -19.96 -19.06
N TYR A 81 -22.84 -19.57 -20.33
CA TYR A 81 -21.99 -18.47 -20.78
C TYR A 81 -22.42 -17.12 -20.21
N ALA A 82 -23.73 -16.85 -20.11
CA ALA A 82 -24.25 -15.65 -19.47
C ALA A 82 -23.89 -15.59 -17.98
N GLN A 83 -24.01 -16.71 -17.26
CA GLN A 83 -23.60 -16.82 -15.86
C GLN A 83 -22.10 -16.60 -15.69
N PHE A 84 -21.28 -17.20 -16.57
CA PHE A 84 -19.85 -17.00 -16.58
C PHE A 84 -19.49 -15.52 -16.75
N LEU A 85 -20.08 -14.81 -17.72
CA LEU A 85 -19.81 -13.40 -17.95
C LEU A 85 -20.22 -12.53 -16.75
N GLN A 86 -21.41 -12.77 -16.18
CA GLN A 86 -21.89 -12.03 -15.02
C GLN A 86 -20.94 -12.20 -13.82
N ARG A 87 -20.52 -13.43 -13.55
CA ARG A 87 -19.56 -13.74 -12.48
C ARG A 87 -18.21 -13.07 -12.75
N SER A 88 -17.71 -13.17 -13.97
CA SER A 88 -16.44 -12.57 -14.39
C SER A 88 -16.41 -11.06 -14.08
N VAL A 89 -17.45 -10.34 -14.49
CA VAL A 89 -17.57 -8.89 -14.24
C VAL A 89 -17.57 -8.60 -12.73
N GLN A 90 -18.35 -9.35 -11.96
CA GLN A 90 -18.42 -9.18 -10.51
C GLN A 90 -17.06 -9.40 -9.84
N ASP A 91 -16.35 -10.44 -10.24
CA ASP A 91 -15.05 -10.81 -9.68
C ASP A 91 -14.01 -9.72 -9.98
N TYR A 92 -13.93 -9.23 -11.22
CA TYR A 92 -13.02 -8.12 -11.58
C TYR A 92 -13.34 -6.83 -10.83
N MET A 93 -14.61 -6.46 -10.66
CA MET A 93 -14.99 -5.26 -9.91
C MET A 93 -14.63 -5.39 -8.43
N THR A 94 -14.86 -6.56 -7.86
CA THR A 94 -14.53 -6.87 -6.47
C THR A 94 -13.02 -6.79 -6.24
N GLU A 95 -12.24 -7.43 -7.11
CA GLU A 95 -10.79 -7.44 -7.02
C GLU A 95 -10.19 -6.04 -7.23
N THR A 96 -10.71 -5.27 -8.19
CA THR A 96 -10.27 -3.89 -8.43
C THR A 96 -10.48 -3.03 -7.19
N SER A 97 -11.63 -3.15 -6.52
CA SER A 97 -11.91 -2.45 -5.26
C SER A 97 -10.92 -2.86 -4.17
N ARG A 98 -10.62 -4.15 -4.06
CA ARG A 98 -9.68 -4.70 -3.07
C ARG A 98 -8.26 -4.19 -3.30
N LEU A 99 -7.75 -4.28 -4.53
CA LEU A 99 -6.43 -3.77 -4.90
C LEU A 99 -6.32 -2.25 -4.69
N SER A 100 -7.38 -1.50 -5.00
CA SER A 100 -7.42 -0.05 -4.74
C SER A 100 -7.32 0.26 -3.25
N GLN A 101 -8.02 -0.49 -2.40
CA GLN A 101 -7.90 -0.33 -0.94
C GLN A 101 -6.50 -0.69 -0.42
N MET A 102 -5.85 -1.70 -1.00
CA MET A 102 -4.46 -2.04 -0.67
C MET A 102 -3.50 -0.93 -1.09
N ALA A 103 -3.67 -0.36 -2.27
CA ALA A 103 -2.85 0.74 -2.77
C ALA A 103 -3.01 2.02 -1.92
N LEU A 104 -4.22 2.34 -1.47
CA LEU A 104 -4.45 3.50 -0.59
C LEU A 104 -3.74 3.37 0.76
N ARG A 105 -3.54 2.15 1.27
CA ARG A 105 -2.78 1.90 2.51
C ARG A 105 -1.27 2.03 2.34
N LEU A 106 -0.78 2.06 1.10
CA LEU A 106 0.64 2.22 0.77
C LEU A 106 1.07 3.68 0.65
N VAL A 107 0.12 4.61 0.49
CA VAL A 107 0.42 6.04 0.50
C VAL A 107 0.63 6.43 1.97
N PRO A 108 1.86 6.79 2.39
CA PRO A 108 2.06 7.30 3.73
C PRO A 108 1.23 8.58 3.89
N ASP A 109 0.56 8.74 5.03
CA ASP A 109 -0.20 9.94 5.37
C ASP A 109 0.64 11.19 5.07
N ALA A 110 0.33 11.88 3.98
CA ALA A 110 0.96 13.15 3.61
C ALA A 110 0.61 14.29 4.59
N LYS A 111 -0.15 13.98 5.65
CA LYS A 111 -0.56 14.90 6.73
C LYS A 111 0.22 14.68 8.02
N ALA A 112 1.54 14.53 7.93
CA ALA A 112 2.42 14.78 9.05
C ALA A 112 3.04 16.18 8.92
N LYS A 113 2.30 17.18 9.42
CA LYS A 113 2.69 18.59 9.71
C LYS A 113 2.83 19.54 8.52
N ALA A 114 1.79 20.35 8.31
CA ALA A 114 1.91 21.76 7.94
C ALA A 114 1.79 22.60 9.22
#